data_AF-A0A839IZM7-F1
#
_entry.id   AF-A0A839IZM7-F1
#
_cell.length_a   1.000
_cell.length_b   1.000
_cell.length_c   1.000
_cell.angle_alpha   90.00
_cell.angle_beta   90.00
_cell.angle_gamma   90.00
#
_symmetry.space_group_name_H-M   'P 1'
#
loop_
_entity.id
_entity.type
_entity.pdbx_description
1 polymer ?
#
loop_
_entity_poly.entity_id
_entity_poly.type
_entity_poly.pdbx_seq_one_letter_code
_entity_poly.pdbx_strand_id
1 'polypeptide(L)'
;EIMGFNGSPWTGGGDQIMIKDINPQGNSSSPDFYTEYNNLLYFAATDDGTNGRELWVTNGTNLGTNLLFDINSGAASSNPADLITISNNLYFTADDGVNGRELW
;
A
#
# COMPACT_ATOMS: atom_id res chain seq x y z
N GLU A 1 3.47 23.22 -7.10
CA GLU A 1 2.47 22.83 -8.13
C GLU A 1 2.26 21.34 -7.99
N ILE A 2 1.02 20.88 -7.82
CA ILE A 2 0.75 19.43 -7.80
C ILE A 2 0.90 18.96 -9.23
N MET A 3 1.81 18.02 -9.47
CA MET A 3 2.02 17.44 -10.79
C MET A 3 1.09 16.23 -10.92
N GLY A 4 0.41 16.09 -12.06
CA GLY A 4 -0.25 14.85 -12.43
C GLY A 4 0.78 13.75 -12.70
N PHE A 5 0.34 12.49 -12.71
CA PHE A 5 1.20 11.32 -12.96
C PHE A 5 1.95 11.36 -14.31
N ASN A 6 1.52 12.19 -15.26
CA ASN A 6 2.17 12.41 -16.55
C ASN A 6 3.17 13.58 -16.56
N GLY A 7 3.49 14.18 -15.41
CA GLY A 7 4.41 15.31 -15.32
C GLY A 7 3.83 16.65 -15.81
N SER A 8 2.51 16.74 -15.97
CA SER A 8 1.82 17.98 -16.28
C SER A 8 1.26 18.65 -15.01
N PRO A 9 1.19 19.99 -14.96
CA PRO A 9 0.47 20.72 -13.94
C PRO A 9 -0.95 20.20 -13.70
N TRP A 10 -1.34 20.02 -12.44
CA TRP A 10 -2.70 19.64 -12.09
C TRP A 10 -3.68 20.78 -12.41
N THR A 11 -4.53 20.57 -13.42
CA THR A 11 -5.56 21.54 -13.86
C THR A 11 -6.97 21.20 -13.34
N GLY A 12 -7.08 20.21 -12.45
CA GLY A 12 -8.31 19.98 -11.68
C GLY A 12 -9.42 19.14 -12.33
N GLY A 13 -9.16 18.34 -13.39
CA GLY A 13 -10.28 17.56 -13.95
C GLY A 13 -10.02 16.44 -14.97
N GLY A 14 -8.79 16.01 -15.26
CA GLY A 14 -8.55 15.06 -16.38
C GLY A 14 -7.63 13.87 -16.13
N ASP A 15 -6.68 13.96 -15.20
CA ASP A 15 -5.56 13.00 -15.11
C ASP A 15 -5.63 12.06 -13.89
N GLN A 16 -6.78 12.01 -13.19
CA GLN A 16 -6.98 11.05 -12.11
C GLN A 16 -7.44 9.71 -12.68
N ILE A 17 -6.51 8.76 -12.71
CA ILE A 17 -6.78 7.38 -13.09
C ILE A 17 -6.69 6.48 -11.86
N MET A 18 -7.64 5.54 -11.75
CA MET A 18 -7.52 4.45 -10.80
C MET A 18 -6.35 3.57 -11.25
N ILE A 19 -5.29 3.50 -10.44
CA ILE A 19 -4.12 2.69 -10.75
C ILE A 19 -4.47 1.20 -10.70
N LYS A 20 -5.13 0.77 -9.62
CA LYS A 20 -5.59 -0.59 -9.41
C LYS A 20 -6.81 -0.60 -8.49
N ASP A 21 -7.78 -1.42 -8.85
CA ASP A 21 -8.82 -1.86 -7.92
C ASP A 21 -8.26 -3.04 -7.11
N ILE A 22 -7.85 -2.77 -5.87
CA ILE A 22 -7.22 -3.77 -4.99
C ILE A 22 -8.28 -4.68 -4.35
N ASN A 23 -9.50 -4.17 -4.13
CA ASN A 23 -10.62 -4.91 -3.56
C ASN A 23 -11.84 -4.86 -4.52
N PRO A 24 -11.77 -5.56 -5.67
CA PRO A 24 -12.81 -5.50 -6.68
C PRO A 24 -14.14 -6.15 -6.26
N GLN A 25 -14.14 -6.96 -5.20
CA GLN A 25 -15.34 -7.59 -4.66
C GLN A 25 -15.96 -6.83 -3.49
N GLY A 26 -15.22 -5.88 -2.91
CA GLY A 26 -15.63 -5.09 -1.76
C GLY A 26 -15.86 -3.61 -2.10
N ASN A 27 -16.23 -2.83 -1.08
CA ASN A 27 -16.53 -1.41 -1.27
C ASN A 27 -15.29 -0.51 -1.21
N SER A 28 -14.18 -0.96 -0.61
CA SER A 28 -12.98 -0.14 -0.41
C SER A 28 -11.77 -0.99 -0.05
N SER A 29 -10.59 -0.59 -0.55
CA SER A 29 -9.29 -1.11 -0.09
C SER A 29 -8.69 -0.29 1.04
N SER A 30 -9.26 0.89 1.33
CA SER A 30 -8.88 1.81 2.41
C SER A 30 -7.36 2.04 2.55
N PRO A 31 -6.65 2.47 1.48
CA PRO A 31 -5.21 2.62 1.54
C PRO A 31 -4.79 3.78 2.46
N ASP A 32 -3.75 3.56 3.25
CA ASP A 32 -3.18 4.52 4.22
C ASP A 32 -1.72 4.18 4.59
N PHE A 33 -1.13 4.96 5.53
CA PHE A 33 0.27 4.84 5.98
C PHE A 33 1.30 4.87 4.83
N TYR A 34 1.17 5.84 3.94
CA TYR A 34 2.02 5.99 2.76
C TYR A 34 3.47 6.35 3.11
N THR A 35 4.44 5.65 2.53
CA THR A 35 5.87 6.02 2.57
C THR A 35 6.52 5.74 1.23
N GLU A 36 7.21 6.74 0.68
CA GLU A 36 8.04 6.56 -0.51
C GLU A 36 9.43 6.02 -0.12
N TYR A 37 9.87 4.98 -0.83
CA TYR A 37 11.21 4.40 -0.66
C TYR A 37 11.68 3.83 -2.00
N ASN A 38 12.89 4.18 -2.44
CA ASN A 38 13.48 3.76 -3.72
C ASN A 38 12.55 3.94 -4.95
N ASN A 39 11.89 5.11 -5.05
CA ASN A 39 10.92 5.45 -6.12
C ASN A 39 9.69 4.53 -6.19
N LEU A 40 9.37 3.83 -5.10
CA LEU A 40 8.15 3.06 -4.92
C LEU A 40 7.37 3.63 -3.74
N LEU A 41 6.05 3.56 -3.82
CA LEU A 41 5.16 3.94 -2.72
C LEU A 41 4.69 2.67 -2.01
N TYR A 42 4.97 2.61 -0.71
CA TYR A 42 4.52 1.55 0.21
C TYR A 42 3.36 2.06 1.03
N PHE A 43 2.36 1.21 1.25
CA PHE A 43 1.12 1.57 1.95
C PHE A 43 0.41 0.33 2.47
N ALA A 44 -0.45 0.49 3.46
CA ALA A 44 -1.31 -0.59 3.90
C ALA A 44 -2.63 -0.56 3.12
N ALA A 45 -3.19 -1.72 2.76
CA ALA A 45 -4.49 -1.82 2.09
C ALA A 45 -5.13 -3.20 2.27
N THR A 46 -6.45 -3.25 2.16
CA THR A 46 -7.26 -4.48 2.18
C THR A 46 -7.60 -4.93 0.76
N ASP A 47 -7.44 -6.22 0.49
CA ASP A 47 -7.79 -6.85 -0.79
C ASP A 47 -9.23 -7.41 -0.82
N ASP A 48 -9.51 -8.33 -1.74
CA ASP A 48 -10.80 -9.01 -1.91
C ASP A 48 -11.16 -10.01 -0.79
N GLY A 49 -10.49 -9.91 0.37
CA GLY A 49 -10.71 -10.75 1.54
C GLY A 49 -9.91 -12.05 1.49
N THR A 50 -8.95 -12.16 0.56
CA THR A 50 -8.08 -13.33 0.46
C THR A 50 -6.86 -13.23 1.35
N ASN A 51 -6.28 -12.04 1.51
CA ASN A 51 -5.11 -11.79 2.36
C ASN A 51 -5.37 -10.78 3.49
N GLY A 52 -6.59 -10.23 3.60
CA GLY A 52 -6.88 -9.23 4.64
C GLY A 52 -6.18 -7.88 4.40
N ARG A 53 -5.87 -7.13 5.47
CA ARG A 53 -5.18 -5.82 5.39
C ARG A 53 -3.67 -5.99 5.60
N GLU A 54 -2.93 -5.83 4.51
CA GLU A 54 -1.50 -6.16 4.40
C GLU A 54 -0.67 -5.00 3.83
N LEU A 55 0.63 -5.23 3.62
CA LEU A 55 1.57 -4.27 3.08
C LEU A 55 1.62 -4.36 1.54
N TRP A 56 1.36 -3.24 0.88
CA TRP A 56 1.32 -3.10 -0.57
C TRP A 56 2.41 -2.16 -1.07
N VAL A 57 2.79 -2.35 -2.33
CA VAL A 57 3.76 -1.50 -3.04
C VAL A 57 3.22 -1.11 -4.41
N THR A 58 3.52 0.12 -4.86
CA THR A 58 3.24 0.56 -6.23
C THR A 58 4.36 1.40 -6.82
N ASN A 59 4.55 1.28 -8.13
CA ASN A 59 5.37 2.19 -8.94
C ASN A 59 4.52 3.22 -9.73
N GLY A 60 3.24 3.36 -9.41
CA GLY A 60 2.30 4.23 -10.12
C GLY A 60 1.54 3.56 -11.28
N THR A 61 1.74 2.26 -11.52
CA THR A 61 1.06 1.51 -12.60
C THR A 61 0.22 0.35 -12.06
N ASN A 62 -0.81 -0.08 -12.80
CA ASN A 62 -1.64 -1.22 -12.42
C ASN A 62 -0.80 -2.50 -12.22
N LEU A 63 0.12 -2.78 -13.15
CA LEU A 63 1.00 -3.96 -13.10
C LEU A 63 2.04 -3.89 -11.98
N GLY A 64 2.47 -2.68 -11.62
CA GLY A 64 3.42 -2.47 -10.53
C GLY A 64 2.78 -2.33 -9.16
N THR A 65 1.44 -2.38 -9.06
CA THR A 65 0.72 -2.33 -7.77
C THR A 65 0.44 -3.73 -7.26
N ASN A 66 1.18 -4.18 -6.25
CA ASN A 66 1.14 -5.57 -5.79
C ASN A 66 1.20 -5.65 -4.27
N LEU A 67 0.63 -6.74 -3.73
CA LEU A 67 0.89 -7.17 -2.36
C LEU A 67 2.40 -7.45 -2.24
N LEU A 68 3.05 -6.82 -1.26
CA LEU A 68 4.48 -7.03 -1.04
C LEU A 68 4.71 -8.31 -0.23
N PHE A 69 3.96 -8.46 0.86
CA PHE A 69 4.05 -9.59 1.76
C PHE A 69 2.71 -9.82 2.45
N ASP A 70 2.28 -11.09 2.48
CA ASP A 70 1.18 -11.58 3.33
C ASP A 70 1.79 -11.95 4.69
N ILE A 71 1.75 -11.01 5.64
CA ILE A 71 2.43 -11.15 6.94
C ILE A 71 1.60 -12.04 7.85
N ASN A 72 0.27 -11.90 7.84
CA ASN A 72 -0.65 -12.73 8.59
C ASN A 72 -1.46 -13.62 7.64
N SER A 73 -0.93 -14.82 7.38
CA SER A 73 -1.34 -15.63 6.24
C SER A 73 -2.85 -15.86 6.12
N GLY A 74 -3.36 -15.69 4.90
CA GLY A 74 -4.77 -15.90 4.55
C GLY A 74 -5.64 -14.69 4.91
N ALA A 75 -6.93 -14.90 5.18
CA ALA A 75 -7.88 -13.79 5.30
C ALA A 75 -7.75 -12.94 6.57
N ALA A 76 -6.76 -13.21 7.43
CA ALA A 76 -6.47 -12.40 8.60
C ALA A 76 -5.70 -11.14 8.20
N SER A 77 -5.74 -10.09 9.02
CA SER A 77 -5.02 -8.84 8.74
C SER A 77 -3.79 -8.73 9.63
N SER A 78 -2.65 -8.37 9.05
CA SER A 78 -1.46 -7.97 9.79
C SER A 78 -1.48 -6.52 10.24
N ASN A 79 -2.37 -5.72 9.64
CA ASN A 79 -2.56 -4.30 9.93
C ASN A 79 -1.26 -3.49 9.96
N PRO A 80 -0.51 -3.37 8.84
CA PRO A 80 0.72 -2.59 8.82
C PRO A 80 0.45 -1.12 9.18
N ALA A 81 1.37 -0.53 9.94
CA ALA A 81 1.31 0.86 10.41
C ALA A 81 2.73 1.42 10.64
N ASP A 82 2.82 2.72 10.95
CA ASP A 82 4.06 3.40 11.33
C ASP A 82 5.22 3.21 10.32
N LEU A 83 4.89 3.17 9.01
CA LEU A 83 5.87 3.05 7.94
C LEU A 83 6.85 4.23 8.00
N ILE A 84 8.15 3.93 8.05
CA ILE A 84 9.22 4.94 8.11
C ILE A 84 10.50 4.42 7.47
N THR A 85 11.26 5.31 6.85
CA THR A 85 12.58 4.98 6.29
C THR A 85 13.71 5.44 7.21
N ILE A 86 14.66 4.54 7.49
CA ILE A 86 15.87 4.84 8.27
C ILE A 86 17.06 4.19 7.58
N SER A 87 18.09 4.99 7.24
CA SER A 87 19.36 4.51 6.67
C SER A 87 19.20 3.49 5.53
N ASN A 88 18.39 3.82 4.52
CA ASN A 88 18.08 2.97 3.37
C ASN A 88 17.38 1.64 3.72
N ASN A 89 16.53 1.64 4.74
CA ASN A 89 15.61 0.54 5.01
C ASN A 89 14.23 1.12 5.32
N LEU A 90 13.19 0.39 4.93
CA LEU A 90 11.80 0.69 5.31
C LEU A 90 11.48 -0.19 6.52
N TYR A 91 11.00 0.44 7.59
CA TYR A 91 10.53 -0.20 8.81
C TYR A 91 9.04 0.07 9.00
N PHE A 92 8.34 -0.86 9.64
CA PHE A 92 6.92 -0.71 9.95
C PHE A 92 6.52 -1.62 11.11
N THR A 93 5.33 -1.41 11.67
CA THR A 93 4.76 -2.35 12.64
C THR A 93 3.65 -3.18 12.01
N ALA A 94 3.60 -4.47 12.31
CA ALA A 94 2.58 -5.40 11.82
C ALA A 94 2.44 -6.59 12.77
N ASP A 95 1.32 -7.30 12.67
CA ASP A 95 1.00 -8.49 13.45
C ASP A 95 1.00 -9.75 12.59
N ASP A 96 1.85 -10.73 12.88
CA ASP A 96 1.95 -11.98 12.10
C ASP A 96 0.95 -13.07 12.54
N GLY A 97 0.06 -12.76 13.49
CA GLY A 97 -0.87 -13.69 14.08
C GLY A 97 -0.25 -14.66 15.10
N VAL A 98 1.05 -14.55 15.37
CA VAL A 98 1.80 -15.45 16.27
C VAL A 98 2.43 -14.68 17.43
N ASN A 99 3.14 -13.59 17.14
CA ASN A 99 3.95 -12.84 18.11
C ASN A 99 3.22 -11.62 18.66
N GLY A 100 2.17 -11.15 17.99
CA GLY A 100 1.50 -9.88 18.29
C GLY A 100 1.96 -8.82 17.31
N ARG A 101 1.97 -7.54 17.71
CA ARG A 101 2.47 -6.45 16.84
C ARG A 101 3.95 -6.16 17.13
N GLU A 102 4.80 -6.42 16.14
CA GLU A 102 6.25 -6.20 16.20
C GLU A 102 6.74 -5.18 15.17
N LEU A 103 8.02 -4.80 15.29
CA LEU A 103 8.77 -4.04 14.29
C LEU A 103 9.34 -5.00 13.23
N TRP A 104 9.09 -4.68 11.96
CA TRP A 104 9.55 -5.39 10.77
C TRP A 104 10.49 -4.52 9.94
#